data_AF-A0A2W1E6Z2-F1
#
_entry.id   AF-A0A2W1E6Z2-F1
#
_cell.length_a   1.000
_cell.length_b   1.000
_cell.length_c   1.000
_cell.angle_alpha   90.00
_cell.angle_beta   90.00
_cell.angle_gamma   90.00
#
_symmetry.space_group_name_H-M   'P 1'
#
loop_
_entity.id
_entity.type
_entity.pdbx_description
1 polymer ?
#
loop_
_entity_poly.entity_id
_entity_poly.type
_entity_poly.pdbx_seq_one_letter_code
_entity_poly.pdbx_strand_id
1 'polypeptide(L)'
;MRKHQVDAKRFPCKYCKKYRGKNGFKRRDHLAQHVRNYHHIEDDGGSQGWQLICEKEGCSKSKPASANSPETELFKFSGKRNKHIRTVHDHSYYQCPQPGCNRVNGKGYFVASALKAHLRKVHGITFSPAIKYHAL
;
A
#
# COMPACT_ATOMS: atom_id res chain seq x y z
N MET A 1 -2.63 -26.29 35.70
CA MET A 1 -3.62 -25.71 34.76
C MET A 1 -3.41 -24.20 34.66
N ARG A 2 -3.13 -23.65 33.47
CA ARG A 2 -2.99 -22.19 33.27
C ARG A 2 -4.39 -21.55 33.25
N LYS A 3 -4.71 -20.74 34.24
CA LYS A 3 -5.98 -19.99 34.32
C LYS A 3 -6.06 -18.99 33.15
N HIS A 4 -7.11 -19.08 32.34
CA HIS A 4 -7.42 -18.09 31.31
C HIS A 4 -7.78 -16.77 32.00
N GLN A 5 -6.93 -15.74 31.88
CA GLN A 5 -7.27 -14.40 32.36
C GLN A 5 -8.33 -13.78 31.44
N VAL A 6 -9.49 -13.46 32.01
CA VAL A 6 -10.67 -12.96 31.31
C VAL A 6 -10.47 -11.51 30.86
N ASP A 7 -9.67 -10.75 31.62
CA ASP A 7 -9.43 -9.30 31.45
C ASP A 7 -8.12 -8.94 30.72
N ALA A 8 -7.57 -9.86 29.93
CA ALA A 8 -6.37 -9.57 29.16
C ALA A 8 -6.60 -8.45 28.13
N LYS A 9 -5.66 -7.49 28.05
CA LYS A 9 -5.63 -6.40 27.07
C LYS A 9 -5.89 -6.94 25.66
N ARG A 10 -6.92 -6.39 25.00
CA ARG A 10 -7.27 -6.73 23.62
C ARG A 10 -6.62 -5.76 22.63
N PHE A 11 -6.25 -6.29 21.46
CA PHE A 11 -5.68 -5.57 20.35
C PHE A 11 -6.71 -5.55 19.21
N PRO A 12 -7.56 -4.51 19.12
CA PRO A 12 -8.62 -4.46 18.13
C PRO A 12 -8.08 -4.11 16.73
N CYS A 13 -8.69 -4.70 15.70
CA CYS A 13 -8.46 -4.29 14.32
C CYS A 13 -9.21 -2.99 14.03
N LYS A 14 -8.52 -2.01 13.42
CA LYS A 14 -9.10 -0.72 13.04
C LYS A 14 -9.79 -0.76 11.67
N TYR A 15 -9.52 -1.79 10.86
CA TYR A 15 -9.96 -1.88 9.47
C TYR A 15 -11.18 -2.77 9.27
N CYS A 16 -11.58 -3.57 10.26
CA CYS A 16 -12.77 -4.42 10.18
C CYS A 16 -13.68 -4.27 11.39
N LYS A 17 -14.99 -4.43 11.17
CA LYS A 17 -16.00 -4.39 12.24
C LYS A 17 -15.92 -5.61 13.16
N LYS A 18 -15.54 -6.78 12.61
CA LYS A 18 -15.53 -8.08 13.30
C LYS A 18 -14.64 -8.10 14.53
N TYR A 19 -13.44 -7.52 14.45
CA TYR A 19 -12.44 -7.57 15.53
C TYR A 19 -12.22 -6.22 16.21
N ARG A 20 -13.27 -5.39 16.29
CA ARG A 20 -13.23 -4.07 16.94
C ARG A 20 -13.55 -4.17 18.44
N GLY A 21 -12.99 -3.27 19.24
CA GLY A 21 -13.28 -3.15 20.68
C GLY A 21 -12.98 -4.44 21.46
N LYS A 22 -13.97 -4.94 22.21
CA LYS A 22 -13.86 -6.13 23.07
C LYS A 22 -13.59 -7.44 22.28
N ASN A 23 -13.89 -7.45 20.99
CA ASN A 23 -13.60 -8.58 20.09
C ASN A 23 -12.17 -8.57 19.53
N GLY A 24 -11.32 -7.67 20.04
CA GLY A 24 -9.92 -7.59 19.64
C GLY A 24 -9.13 -8.86 19.95
N PHE A 25 -8.03 -9.02 19.23
CA PHE A 25 -7.13 -10.14 19.40
C PHE A 25 -6.52 -10.13 20.80
N LYS A 26 -6.30 -11.31 21.39
CA LYS A 26 -5.60 -11.42 22.68
C LYS A 26 -4.11 -11.06 22.56
N ARG A 27 -3.54 -11.23 21.38
CA ARG A 27 -2.12 -11.02 21.09
C ARG A 27 -1.94 -10.04 19.93
N ARG A 28 -0.90 -9.21 20.02
CA ARG A 28 -0.58 -8.19 19.01
C ARG A 28 -0.11 -8.82 17.69
N ASP A 29 0.64 -9.90 17.72
CA ASP A 29 1.13 -10.57 16.52
C ASP A 29 0.01 -11.21 15.70
N HIS A 30 -1.04 -11.74 16.35
CA HIS A 30 -2.24 -12.22 15.64
C HIS A 30 -3.00 -11.08 14.96
N LEU A 31 -3.05 -9.89 15.59
CA LEU A 31 -3.58 -8.71 14.93
C LEU A 31 -2.73 -8.34 13.70
N ALA A 32 -1.40 -8.31 13.83
CA ALA A 32 -0.50 -8.01 12.71
C ALA A 32 -0.64 -9.03 11.57
N GLN A 33 -0.74 -10.33 11.89
CA GLN A 33 -1.02 -11.37 10.90
C GLN A 33 -2.39 -11.19 10.24
N HIS A 34 -3.43 -10.86 11.01
CA HIS A 34 -4.76 -10.59 10.47
C HIS A 34 -4.74 -9.39 9.51
N VAL A 35 -4.10 -8.29 9.90
CA VAL A 35 -3.98 -7.08 9.09
C VAL A 35 -3.21 -7.37 7.80
N ARG A 36 -2.12 -8.15 7.86
CA ARG A 36 -1.39 -8.61 6.67
C ARG A 36 -2.22 -9.51 5.77
N ASN A 37 -2.86 -10.54 6.33
CA ASN A 37 -3.49 -11.59 5.51
C ASN A 37 -4.87 -11.19 4.98
N TYR A 38 -5.65 -10.44 5.76
CA TYR A 38 -7.04 -10.10 5.41
C TYR A 38 -7.20 -8.66 4.91
N HIS A 39 -6.30 -7.75 5.30
CA HIS A 39 -6.33 -6.38 4.83
C HIS A 39 -5.21 -6.08 3.83
N HIS A 40 -4.25 -7.00 3.62
CA HIS A 40 -3.09 -6.80 2.75
C HIS A 40 -2.31 -5.53 3.09
N ILE A 41 -2.23 -5.22 4.38
CA ILE A 41 -1.46 -4.10 4.95
C ILE A 41 -0.27 -4.72 5.69
N GLU A 42 0.94 -4.49 5.21
CA GLU A 42 2.16 -4.85 5.94
C GLU A 42 2.34 -3.86 7.10
N ASP A 43 2.50 -4.37 8.32
CA ASP A 43 2.90 -3.56 9.48
C ASP A 43 4.40 -3.33 9.35
N ASP A 44 4.76 -2.46 8.42
CA ASP A 44 6.11 -1.93 8.33
C ASP A 44 6.27 -0.99 9.52
N GLY A 45 6.85 -1.51 10.61
CA GLY A 45 7.26 -0.76 11.80
C GLY A 45 8.35 0.28 11.53
N GLY A 46 8.22 1.05 10.45
CA GLY A 46 8.97 2.24 10.14
C GLY A 46 7.97 3.36 9.89
N SER A 47 7.88 4.27 10.84
CA SER A 47 7.38 5.63 10.61
C SER A 47 8.10 6.24 9.41
N GLN A 48 7.50 6.12 8.24
CA GLN A 48 7.72 7.07 7.16
C GLN A 48 6.35 7.42 6.62
N GLY A 49 5.93 8.66 6.90
CA GLY A 49 4.78 9.29 6.29
C GLY A 49 5.03 9.47 4.79
N TRP A 50 5.01 8.36 4.05
CA TRP A 50 5.09 8.33 2.60
C TRP A 50 3.83 8.96 2.03
N GLN A 51 3.89 10.28 1.91
CA GLN A 51 3.17 11.15 0.98
C GLN A 51 1.90 10.51 0.42
N LEU A 52 0.80 10.70 1.14
CA LEU A 52 -0.58 10.51 0.67
C LEU A 52 -1.00 11.59 -0.34
N ILE A 53 -0.02 12.13 -1.06
CA ILE A 53 -0.15 13.10 -2.14
C ILE A 53 0.20 12.40 -3.46
N CYS A 54 -0.25 12.97 -4.55
CA CYS A 54 0.28 12.64 -5.87
C CYS A 54 1.64 13.34 -6.04
N GLU A 55 2.61 12.70 -6.69
CA GLU A 55 3.91 13.35 -6.95
C GLU A 55 3.93 14.05 -8.33
N LYS A 56 2.83 13.97 -9.08
CA LYS A 56 2.75 14.55 -10.42
C LYS A 56 2.69 16.07 -10.34
N GLU A 57 3.62 16.74 -11.02
CA GLU A 57 3.58 18.18 -11.20
C GLU A 57 2.24 18.61 -11.80
N GLY A 58 1.69 19.72 -11.29
CA GLY A 58 0.39 20.24 -11.71
C GLY A 58 -0.83 19.45 -11.26
N CYS A 59 -0.68 18.30 -10.59
CA CYS A 59 -1.85 17.57 -10.10
C CYS A 59 -2.44 18.21 -8.83
N SER A 60 -3.76 18.37 -8.80
CA SER A 60 -4.52 18.99 -7.69
C SER A 60 -4.38 18.24 -6.37
N LYS A 61 -3.85 17.01 -6.40
CA LYS A 61 -3.58 16.17 -5.21
C LYS A 61 -2.10 16.16 -4.81
N SER A 62 -1.28 17.04 -5.37
CA SER A 62 0.18 17.00 -5.20
C SER A 62 0.77 17.92 -4.13
N LYS A 63 -0.02 18.76 -3.49
CA LYS A 63 0.45 19.64 -2.42
C LYS A 63 -0.44 19.49 -1.19
N PRO A 64 0.11 19.28 0.02
CA PRO A 64 -0.63 19.63 1.21
C PRO A 64 -0.87 21.14 1.15
N ALA A 65 -2.12 21.59 1.27
CA ALA A 65 -2.40 23.01 1.34
C ALA A 65 -1.55 23.66 2.44
N SER A 66 -1.01 24.83 2.11
CA SER A 66 -0.55 25.82 3.11
C SER A 66 -1.61 25.95 4.21
N ALA A 67 -1.17 26.21 5.45
CA ALA A 67 -1.93 26.13 6.70
C ALA A 67 -3.25 26.92 6.78
N ASN A 68 -3.64 27.65 5.72
CA ASN A 68 -4.82 28.52 5.66
C ASN A 68 -5.84 28.08 4.59
N SER A 69 -5.90 26.82 4.18
CA SER A 69 -6.94 26.33 3.25
C SER A 69 -7.73 25.14 3.81
N PRO A 70 -9.07 25.19 3.76
CA PRO A 70 -9.91 24.10 4.23
C PRO A 70 -9.75 22.90 3.29
N GLU A 71 -9.23 21.81 3.84
CA GLU A 71 -9.28 20.45 3.29
C GLU A 71 -8.84 20.27 1.82
N THR A 72 -7.54 20.43 1.54
CA THR A 72 -6.97 19.60 0.46
C THR A 72 -7.02 18.14 0.92
N GLU A 73 -8.08 17.41 0.54
CA GLU A 73 -8.25 16.00 0.87
C GLU A 73 -7.08 15.18 0.30
N LEU A 74 -6.08 14.96 1.15
CA LEU A 74 -5.06 13.94 0.98
C LEU A 74 -5.73 12.57 0.82
N PHE A 75 -5.05 11.64 0.15
CA PHE A 75 -5.58 10.29 0.05
C PHE A 75 -5.65 9.65 1.44
N LYS A 76 -6.80 9.08 1.82
CA LYS A 76 -6.96 8.43 3.13
C LYS A 76 -6.04 7.22 3.34
N PHE A 77 -5.55 6.63 2.24
CA PHE A 77 -4.60 5.50 2.23
C PHE A 77 -4.01 5.30 0.82
N SER A 78 -2.87 4.60 0.73
CA SER A 78 -2.09 4.39 -0.49
C SER A 78 -2.88 3.77 -1.65
N GLY A 79 -3.85 2.89 -1.37
CA GLY A 79 -4.71 2.31 -2.40
C GLY A 79 -5.52 3.35 -3.19
N LYS A 80 -6.04 4.39 -2.54
CA LYS A 80 -6.74 5.49 -3.23
C LYS A 80 -5.77 6.31 -4.08
N ARG A 81 -4.57 6.61 -3.56
CA ARG A 81 -3.51 7.31 -4.31
C ARG A 81 -3.12 6.53 -5.56
N ASN A 82 -2.84 5.23 -5.43
CA ASN A 82 -2.45 4.39 -6.55
C ASN A 82 -3.55 4.30 -7.61
N LYS A 83 -4.83 4.20 -7.20
CA LYS A 83 -5.97 4.28 -8.13
C LYS A 83 -5.98 5.61 -8.88
N HIS A 84 -5.80 6.73 -8.18
CA HIS A 84 -5.72 8.04 -8.79
C HIS A 84 -4.59 8.14 -9.81
N ILE A 85 -3.37 7.72 -9.46
CA ILE A 85 -2.23 7.77 -10.39
C ILE A 85 -2.52 6.93 -11.65
N ARG A 86 -3.15 5.76 -11.49
CA ARG A 86 -3.54 4.91 -12.62
C ARG A 86 -4.59 5.57 -13.53
N THR A 87 -5.60 6.23 -12.97
CA THR A 87 -6.73 6.74 -13.76
C THR A 87 -6.53 8.15 -14.28
N VAL A 88 -5.82 8.99 -13.52
CA VAL A 88 -5.63 10.42 -13.86
C VAL A 88 -4.33 10.63 -14.62
N HIS A 89 -3.30 9.83 -14.34
CA HIS A 89 -1.97 10.01 -14.94
C HIS A 89 -1.55 8.88 -15.87
N ASP A 90 -2.40 7.87 -16.06
CA ASP A 90 -2.08 6.61 -16.75
C ASP A 90 -0.66 6.13 -16.43
N HIS A 91 -0.30 6.14 -15.14
CA HIS A 91 1.06 5.87 -14.72
C HIS A 91 1.13 4.82 -13.62
N SER A 92 2.29 4.20 -13.50
CA SER A 92 2.67 3.33 -12.39
C SER A 92 4.18 3.39 -12.18
N TYR A 93 4.64 3.15 -10.95
CA TYR A 93 6.05 3.28 -10.60
C TYR A 93 6.93 2.16 -11.14
N TYR A 94 6.35 0.99 -11.40
CA TYR A 94 7.07 -0.21 -11.80
C TYR A 94 6.42 -0.81 -13.05
N GLN A 95 6.98 -0.46 -14.20
CA GLN A 95 6.54 -0.97 -15.50
C GLN A 95 7.31 -2.23 -15.87
N CYS A 96 6.70 -3.12 -16.66
CA CYS A 96 7.41 -4.28 -17.18
C CYS A 96 8.37 -3.85 -18.29
N PRO A 97 9.68 -4.13 -18.17
CA PRO A 97 10.65 -3.77 -19.21
C PRO A 97 10.59 -4.67 -20.44
N GLN A 98 9.79 -5.74 -20.41
CA GLN A 98 9.88 -6.76 -21.45
C GLN A 98 9.13 -6.33 -22.73
N PRO A 99 9.79 -6.33 -23.90
CA PRO A 99 9.17 -5.90 -25.15
C PRO A 99 7.89 -6.66 -25.46
N GLY A 100 6.84 -5.93 -25.85
CA GLY A 100 5.52 -6.49 -26.11
C GLY A 100 4.67 -6.82 -24.88
N CYS A 101 5.18 -6.64 -23.66
CA CYS A 101 4.38 -6.81 -22.46
C CYS A 101 3.42 -5.63 -22.24
N ASN A 102 2.15 -5.92 -21.93
CA ASN A 102 1.13 -4.90 -21.72
C ASN A 102 1.12 -4.28 -20.30
N ARG A 103 2.07 -4.65 -19.44
CA ARG A 103 2.19 -4.17 -18.06
C ARG A 103 3.01 -2.87 -17.97
N VAL A 104 2.58 -1.87 -18.73
CA VAL A 104 3.20 -0.53 -18.82
C VAL A 104 2.19 0.56 -18.44
N ASN A 105 2.63 1.81 -18.29
CA ASN A 105 1.77 2.96 -17.95
C ASN A 105 0.90 2.68 -16.70
N GLY A 106 -0.39 3.00 -16.71
CA GLY A 106 -1.30 2.75 -15.59
C GLY A 106 -1.50 1.26 -15.28
N LYS A 107 -1.18 0.36 -16.22
CA LYS A 107 -1.37 -1.10 -16.08
C LYS A 107 -0.20 -1.81 -15.37
N GLY A 108 0.90 -1.09 -15.14
CA GLY A 108 2.03 -1.60 -14.35
C GLY A 108 1.73 -1.66 -12.85
N TYR A 109 2.80 -1.70 -12.06
CA TYR A 109 2.77 -2.00 -10.63
C TYR A 109 3.18 -0.80 -9.80
N PHE A 110 2.68 -0.73 -8.57
CA PHE A 110 3.03 0.31 -7.60
C PHE A 110 3.98 -0.19 -6.51
N VAL A 111 4.35 -1.48 -6.55
CA VAL A 111 5.27 -2.12 -5.63
C VAL A 111 6.21 -3.04 -6.41
N ALA A 112 7.51 -2.97 -6.12
CA ALA A 112 8.54 -3.74 -6.81
C ALA A 112 8.34 -5.26 -6.69
N SER A 113 7.84 -5.76 -5.56
CA SER A 113 7.58 -7.19 -5.34
C SER A 113 6.54 -7.75 -6.33
N ALA A 114 5.52 -6.96 -6.68
CA ALA A 114 4.51 -7.34 -7.66
C ALA A 114 5.09 -7.43 -9.08
N LEU A 115 5.97 -6.49 -9.46
CA LEU A 115 6.71 -6.58 -10.73
C LEU A 115 7.60 -7.82 -10.76
N LYS A 116 8.38 -8.10 -9.71
CA LYS A 116 9.23 -9.31 -9.62
C LYS A 116 8.40 -10.59 -9.76
N ALA A 117 7.25 -10.66 -9.09
CA ALA A 117 6.35 -11.81 -9.21
C ALA A 117 5.82 -11.99 -10.63
N HIS A 118 5.50 -10.89 -11.32
CA HIS A 118 5.10 -10.91 -12.73
C HIS A 118 6.23 -11.38 -13.66
N LEU A 119 7.42 -10.80 -13.53
CA LEU A 119 8.60 -11.17 -14.32
C LEU A 119 8.91 -12.67 -14.23
N ARG A 120 8.85 -13.23 -13.02
CA ARG A 120 9.02 -14.67 -12.80
C ARG A 120 7.94 -15.51 -13.47
N LYS A 121 6.66 -15.14 -13.31
CA LYS A 121 5.52 -15.95 -13.76
C LYS A 121 5.26 -15.89 -15.25
N VAL A 122 5.43 -14.71 -15.85
CA VAL A 122 5.06 -14.44 -17.25
C VAL A 122 6.27 -14.49 -18.18
N HIS A 123 7.44 -14.09 -17.69
CA HIS A 123 8.65 -14.00 -18.51
C HIS A 123 9.76 -14.98 -18.08
N GLY A 124 9.56 -15.77 -17.03
CA GLY A 124 10.58 -16.70 -16.52
C GLY A 124 11.83 -16.02 -15.94
N ILE A 125 11.79 -14.70 -15.75
CA ILE A 125 12.94 -13.91 -15.31
C ILE A 125 13.06 -14.01 -13.78
N THR A 126 14.14 -14.61 -13.32
CA THR A 126 14.45 -14.78 -11.88
C THR A 126 15.33 -13.65 -11.34
N PHE A 127 16.10 -12.99 -12.20
CA PHE A 127 16.96 -11.86 -11.85
C PHE A 127 16.27 -10.55 -12.20
N SER A 128 16.17 -9.62 -11.24
CA SER A 128 15.56 -8.32 -11.50
C SER A 128 16.48 -7.54 -12.44
N PRO A 129 16.09 -7.23 -13.70
CA PRO A 129 16.84 -6.25 -14.47
C PRO A 129 16.84 -4.94 -13.68
N ALA A 130 17.89 -4.13 -13.84
CA ALA A 130 18.00 -2.83 -13.18
C ALA A 130 16.67 -2.08 -13.36
N ILE A 131 15.90 -1.96 -12.27
CA ILE A 131 14.60 -1.32 -12.30
C ILE A 131 14.91 0.15 -12.58
N LYS A 132 14.66 0.60 -13.80
CA LYS A 132 14.73 2.02 -14.12
C LYS A 132 13.61 2.68 -13.35
N TYR A 133 13.98 3.33 -12.25
CA TYR A 133 13.13 4.28 -11.58
C TYR A 133 12.91 5.42 -12.56
N HIS A 134 11.75 5.45 -13.20
CA HIS A 134 11.32 6.68 -13.86
C HIS A 134 10.75 7.57 -12.76
N ALA A 135 11.65 8.36 -12.15
CA ALA A 135 11.26 9.66 -11.61
C ALA A 135 10.70 10.46 -12.79
N LEU A 136 9.46 10.93 -12.63
CA LEU A 136 8.79 11.76 -13.62
C LEU A 136 8.95 13.21 -13.24
#